data_AF-A0A928GUS7-F1
#
_entry.id   AF-A0A928GUS7-F1
#
_cell.length_a   1.000
_cell.length_b   1.000
_cell.length_c   1.000
_cell.angle_alpha   90.00
_cell.angle_beta   90.00
_cell.angle_gamma   90.00
#
_symmetry.space_group_name_H-M   'P 1'
#
loop_
_entity.id
_entity.type
_entity.pdbx_description
1 polymer ?
#
loop_
_entity_poly.entity_id
_entity_poly.type
_entity_poly.pdbx_seq_one_letter_code
_entity_poly.pdbx_strand_id
1 'polypeptide(L)'
;MKTTLKLLSLFLVIAFISTSCNKDDKNKVDNIILLIGDGMSIPQINALMLTCDTTTAFDKFPVTGLVKTNSKSNKITDSAAGGTAIATGHKTNNGMIGMNYDSIAVPSILEIMSDKGKKTGVVVTSYATHATPASFIAKNISRNNYEEIASDFSESDKIDVVIGGGRKHFNKRSDNINLIETMQSNGWRYYDTLINIDTSADKLLILADDNHLPPYSQRGDFLPDATSIALKNLKNENGFFLMIEGSQIDFACHAKDSTYLINEMKDFNNTINVVLDFARNNPNTLVVVTADHETGGLTIIDPDERYTNTYLNFSTGSHSPLMVPVFAYGHGAENFSGIIDNTDIIDIILDIVK
;
A
#
# COMPACT_ATOMS: atom_id res chain seq x y z
N MET A 1 -5.26 -28.99 -87.74
CA MET A 1 -6.43 -29.55 -87.03
C MET A 1 -5.92 -30.08 -85.69
N LYS A 2 -6.41 -29.53 -84.57
CA LYS A 2 -6.29 -30.06 -83.17
C LYS A 2 -4.89 -30.03 -82.54
N THR A 3 -4.67 -29.65 -81.28
CA THR A 3 -5.38 -28.87 -80.26
C THR A 3 -4.34 -28.57 -79.17
N THR A 4 -4.50 -27.41 -78.55
CA THR A 4 -3.91 -26.88 -77.33
C THR A 4 -3.99 -27.80 -76.12
N LEU A 5 -2.92 -27.87 -75.31
CA LEU A 5 -2.99 -27.88 -73.85
C LEU A 5 -1.63 -27.49 -73.23
N LYS A 6 -1.44 -26.19 -72.95
CA LYS A 6 -0.40 -25.71 -72.04
C LYS A 6 -1.00 -25.70 -70.64
N LEU A 7 -0.56 -26.62 -69.77
CA LEU A 7 -0.88 -26.59 -68.35
C LEU A 7 -0.13 -25.42 -67.71
N LEU A 8 -0.85 -24.36 -67.38
CA LEU A 8 -0.35 -23.23 -66.61
C LEU A 8 -0.50 -23.60 -65.13
N SER A 9 0.58 -24.07 -64.50
CA SER A 9 0.63 -24.30 -63.05
C SER A 9 0.71 -22.94 -62.33
N LEU A 10 -0.46 -22.45 -61.91
CA LEU A 10 -0.64 -21.26 -61.08
C LEU A 10 -0.11 -21.54 -59.67
N PHE A 11 1.09 -21.06 -59.35
CA PHE A 11 1.60 -21.05 -57.98
C PHE A 11 0.81 -20.01 -57.17
N LEU A 12 -0.20 -20.47 -56.44
CA LEU A 12 -0.90 -19.68 -55.44
C LEU A 12 0.02 -19.53 -54.22
N VAL A 13 0.74 -18.41 -54.14
CA VAL A 13 1.47 -18.02 -52.93
C VAL A 13 0.41 -17.60 -51.90
N ILE A 14 -0.01 -18.55 -51.07
CA ILE A 14 -0.77 -18.25 -49.85
C ILE A 14 0.23 -17.59 -48.89
N ALA A 15 0.23 -16.26 -48.87
CA ALA A 15 0.87 -15.52 -47.81
C ALA A 15 0.16 -15.87 -46.50
N PHE A 16 0.76 -16.76 -45.70
CA PHE A 16 0.44 -16.92 -44.30
C PHE A 16 0.80 -15.60 -43.63
N ILE A 17 -0.17 -14.69 -43.55
CA ILE A 17 -0.14 -13.62 -42.56
C ILE A 17 -0.28 -14.35 -41.23
N SER A 18 0.85 -14.65 -40.61
CA SER A 18 0.90 -15.00 -39.20
C SER A 18 0.43 -13.76 -38.44
N THR A 19 -0.89 -13.65 -38.26
CA THR A 19 -1.44 -12.93 -37.14
C THR A 19 -0.88 -13.63 -35.91
N SER A 20 0.24 -13.11 -35.38
CA SER A 20 0.58 -13.32 -33.98
C SER A 20 -0.59 -12.78 -33.19
N CYS A 21 -1.53 -13.67 -32.89
CA CYS A 21 -2.48 -13.50 -31.83
C CYS A 21 -1.57 -13.37 -30.60
N ASN A 22 -1.31 -12.13 -30.16
CA ASN A 22 -0.76 -11.88 -28.84
C ASN A 22 -1.67 -12.66 -27.91
N LYS A 23 -1.17 -13.77 -27.38
CA LYS A 23 -1.75 -14.33 -26.17
C LYS A 23 -1.55 -13.20 -25.17
N ASP A 24 -2.62 -12.47 -24.87
CA ASP A 24 -2.69 -11.70 -23.64
C ASP A 24 -2.19 -12.67 -22.56
N ASP A 25 -1.03 -12.39 -22.00
CA ASP A 25 -0.43 -13.24 -21.00
C ASP A 25 -1.27 -13.05 -19.73
N LYS A 26 -2.40 -13.79 -19.67
CA LYS A 26 -3.44 -13.68 -18.63
C LYS A 26 -2.91 -13.93 -17.21
N ASN A 27 -1.63 -14.23 -17.09
CA ASN A 27 -0.90 -14.52 -15.87
C ASN A 27 0.19 -13.46 -15.56
N LYS A 28 0.22 -12.33 -16.27
CA LYS A 28 1.19 -11.25 -16.00
C LYS A 28 0.62 -10.28 -14.97
N VAL A 29 1.39 -9.97 -13.93
CA VAL A 29 1.09 -8.91 -12.97
C VAL A 29 1.98 -7.70 -13.26
N ASP A 30 1.36 -6.64 -13.76
CA ASP A 30 2.04 -5.38 -14.07
C ASP A 30 1.97 -4.43 -12.87
N ASN A 31 0.79 -4.29 -12.27
CA ASN A 31 0.56 -3.38 -11.16
C ASN A 31 0.41 -4.14 -9.85
N ILE A 32 1.04 -3.65 -8.79
CA ILE A 32 0.93 -4.18 -7.45
C ILE A 32 0.49 -3.04 -6.54
N ILE A 33 -0.64 -3.23 -5.86
CA ILE A 33 -1.18 -2.26 -4.91
C ILE A 33 -1.29 -2.94 -3.56
N LEU A 34 -0.47 -2.49 -2.61
CA LEU A 34 -0.46 -2.96 -1.22
C LEU A 34 -1.13 -1.89 -0.35
N LEU A 35 -2.27 -2.23 0.26
CA LEU A 35 -2.95 -1.38 1.22
C LEU A 35 -2.71 -1.89 2.64
N ILE A 36 -2.31 -1.00 3.54
CA ILE A 36 -2.07 -1.29 4.95
C ILE A 36 -3.03 -0.45 5.79
N GLY A 37 -3.92 -1.09 6.53
CA GLY A 37 -4.64 -0.42 7.61
C GLY A 37 -3.82 -0.53 8.89
N ASP A 38 -3.13 0.54 9.31
CA ASP A 38 -2.29 0.51 10.53
C ASP A 38 -3.17 0.12 11.74
N GLY A 39 -2.81 -0.93 12.46
CA GLY A 39 -3.59 -1.43 13.60
C GLY A 39 -4.89 -2.18 13.26
N MET A 40 -5.16 -2.50 11.99
CA MET A 40 -6.44 -3.04 11.50
C MET A 40 -6.51 -4.59 11.50
N SER A 41 -6.95 -5.20 12.61
CA SER A 41 -7.29 -6.63 12.64
C SER A 41 -8.79 -6.88 12.39
N ILE A 42 -9.22 -8.15 12.50
CA ILE A 42 -10.61 -8.59 12.32
C ILE A 42 -11.60 -7.78 13.18
N PRO A 43 -11.33 -7.45 14.46
CA PRO A 43 -12.27 -6.66 15.26
C PRO A 43 -12.53 -5.26 14.66
N GLN A 44 -11.51 -4.58 14.14
CA GLN A 44 -11.64 -3.25 13.52
C GLN A 44 -12.48 -3.32 12.23
N ILE A 45 -12.27 -4.37 11.42
CA ILE A 45 -13.06 -4.61 10.20
C ILE A 45 -14.51 -4.94 10.57
N ASN A 46 -14.73 -5.82 11.54
CA ASN A 46 -16.08 -6.19 11.95
C ASN A 46 -16.81 -4.99 12.57
N ALA A 47 -16.11 -4.12 13.31
CA ALA A 47 -16.69 -2.88 13.82
C ALA A 47 -17.24 -2.00 12.69
N LEU A 48 -16.52 -1.87 11.57
CA LEU A 48 -17.05 -1.20 10.38
C LEU A 48 -18.28 -1.92 9.82
N MET A 49 -18.18 -3.23 9.57
CA MET A 49 -19.25 -4.03 8.96
C MET A 49 -20.57 -3.92 9.73
N LEU A 50 -20.51 -3.92 11.07
CA LEU A 50 -21.69 -3.78 11.93
C LEU A 50 -22.33 -2.38 11.88
N THR A 51 -21.63 -1.37 11.39
CA THR A 51 -22.16 -0.01 11.19
C THR A 51 -22.69 0.25 9.78
N CYS A 52 -22.50 -0.71 8.86
CA CYS A 52 -22.90 -0.58 7.47
C CYS A 52 -24.19 -1.37 7.19
N ASP A 53 -25.18 -0.71 6.60
CA ASP A 53 -26.41 -1.38 6.11
C ASP A 53 -26.19 -2.15 4.79
N THR A 54 -24.97 -2.10 4.24
CA THR A 54 -24.60 -2.67 2.93
C THR A 54 -23.22 -3.34 3.02
N THR A 55 -22.87 -4.12 1.99
CA THR A 55 -21.55 -4.78 1.90
C THR A 55 -20.41 -3.76 1.83
N THR A 56 -19.36 -4.02 2.59
CA THR A 56 -18.10 -3.28 2.60
C THR A 56 -17.21 -3.66 1.41
N ALA A 57 -16.10 -2.97 1.23
CA ALA A 57 -15.09 -3.30 0.22
C ALA A 57 -14.42 -4.66 0.52
N PHE A 58 -14.31 -5.04 1.79
CA PHE A 58 -13.73 -6.32 2.23
C PHE A 58 -14.53 -7.52 1.72
N ASP A 59 -15.86 -7.39 1.61
CA ASP A 59 -16.75 -8.44 1.09
C ASP A 59 -16.50 -8.78 -0.40
N LYS A 60 -15.72 -7.94 -1.11
CA LYS A 60 -15.48 -8.06 -2.55
C LYS A 60 -14.20 -8.84 -2.88
N PHE A 61 -13.44 -9.25 -1.88
CA PHE A 61 -12.21 -10.02 -2.07
C PHE A 61 -12.49 -11.53 -2.16
N PRO A 62 -11.98 -12.22 -3.19
CA PRO A 62 -12.18 -13.66 -3.36
C PRO A 62 -11.29 -14.52 -2.45
N VAL A 63 -10.19 -13.95 -1.94
CA VAL A 63 -9.21 -14.67 -1.11
C VAL A 63 -8.95 -13.93 0.18
N THR A 64 -8.89 -14.68 1.27
CA THR A 64 -8.52 -14.19 2.61
C THR A 64 -7.57 -15.18 3.28
N GLY A 65 -6.62 -14.66 4.04
CA GLY A 65 -5.74 -15.39 4.94
C GLY A 65 -5.50 -14.63 6.24
N LEU A 66 -4.63 -15.15 7.09
CA LEU A 66 -4.23 -14.55 8.36
C LEU A 66 -2.70 -14.42 8.40
N VAL A 67 -2.21 -13.34 9.00
CA VAL A 67 -0.80 -12.97 9.03
C VAL A 67 -0.33 -12.82 10.47
N LYS A 68 0.78 -13.48 10.81
CA LYS A 68 1.48 -13.27 12.09
C LYS A 68 2.41 -12.07 11.99
N THR A 69 2.41 -11.23 13.02
CA THR A 69 3.04 -9.90 12.95
C THR A 69 4.15 -9.68 13.97
N ASN A 70 4.50 -10.64 14.83
CA ASN A 70 5.53 -10.43 15.84
C ASN A 70 6.87 -9.95 15.25
N SER A 71 7.60 -9.13 15.99
CA SER A 71 8.93 -8.69 15.59
C SER A 71 10.01 -9.69 16.05
N LYS A 72 11.27 -9.39 15.77
CA LYS A 72 12.41 -10.18 16.29
C LYS A 72 12.55 -10.02 17.80
N SER A 73 12.38 -8.80 18.31
CA SER A 73 12.61 -8.46 19.72
C SER A 73 11.39 -8.71 20.61
N ASN A 74 10.17 -8.69 20.04
CA ASN A 74 8.93 -8.68 20.83
C ASN A 74 7.84 -9.56 20.20
N LYS A 75 6.99 -10.16 21.07
CA LYS A 75 5.77 -10.86 20.63
C LYS A 75 4.70 -9.91 20.07
N ILE A 76 4.78 -8.63 20.42
CA ILE A 76 3.93 -7.55 19.93
C ILE A 76 4.85 -6.59 19.18
N THR A 77 4.66 -6.49 17.87
CA THR A 77 5.45 -5.59 17.01
C THR A 77 5.02 -4.14 17.20
N ASP A 78 5.86 -3.21 16.77
CA ASP A 78 5.44 -1.85 16.41
C ASP A 78 5.33 -1.69 14.89
N SER A 79 4.78 -0.57 14.41
CA SER A 79 4.62 -0.28 12.98
C SER A 79 5.95 -0.26 12.21
N ALA A 80 7.07 0.09 12.86
CA ALA A 80 8.38 0.11 12.21
C ALA A 80 8.87 -1.31 11.90
N ALA A 81 8.85 -2.20 12.88
CA ALA A 81 9.23 -3.59 12.65
C ALA A 81 8.20 -4.36 11.81
N GLY A 82 6.91 -4.05 11.97
CA GLY A 82 5.82 -4.62 11.18
C GLY A 82 5.93 -4.23 9.71
N GLY A 83 6.04 -2.92 9.45
CA GLY A 83 6.26 -2.37 8.11
C GLY A 83 7.55 -2.88 7.48
N THR A 84 8.66 -2.94 8.22
CA THR A 84 9.93 -3.48 7.71
C THR A 84 9.81 -4.95 7.31
N ALA A 85 9.12 -5.77 8.11
CA ALA A 85 8.93 -7.19 7.78
C ALA A 85 8.10 -7.37 6.51
N ILE A 86 7.00 -6.61 6.36
CA ILE A 86 6.18 -6.60 5.14
C ILE A 86 7.00 -6.12 3.94
N ALA A 87 7.75 -5.04 4.10
CA ALA A 87 8.47 -4.39 3.02
C ALA A 87 9.69 -5.18 2.56
N THR A 88 10.33 -5.98 3.42
CA THR A 88 11.68 -6.53 3.15
C THR A 88 11.79 -8.05 3.30
N GLY A 89 10.78 -8.71 3.89
CA GLY A 89 10.85 -10.15 4.18
C GLY A 89 11.74 -10.49 5.38
N HIS A 90 12.22 -9.48 6.12
CA HIS A 90 13.09 -9.68 7.27
C HIS A 90 12.46 -9.18 8.56
N LYS A 91 12.43 -10.04 9.58
CA LYS A 91 12.15 -9.61 10.95
C LYS A 91 13.25 -8.68 11.45
N THR A 92 12.84 -7.63 12.16
CA THR A 92 13.75 -6.68 12.82
C THR A 92 13.28 -6.37 14.24
N ASN A 93 14.04 -5.56 14.98
CA ASN A 93 13.67 -5.13 16.33
C ASN A 93 12.68 -3.96 16.25
N ASN A 94 11.80 -3.83 17.26
CA ASN A 94 10.85 -2.72 17.31
C ASN A 94 11.57 -1.37 17.17
N GLY A 95 11.00 -0.47 16.37
CA GLY A 95 11.56 0.85 16.10
C GLY A 95 12.53 0.93 14.92
N MET A 96 13.00 -0.18 14.35
CA MET A 96 13.92 -0.17 13.19
C MET A 96 13.17 -0.07 11.86
N ILE A 97 13.74 0.66 10.91
CA ILE A 97 13.15 1.00 9.61
C ILE A 97 14.04 0.45 8.49
N GLY A 98 13.52 -0.46 7.67
CA GLY A 98 14.18 -0.93 6.44
C GLY A 98 15.51 -1.70 6.65
N MET A 99 15.76 -2.18 7.87
CA MET A 99 16.98 -2.89 8.24
C MET A 99 16.63 -4.20 8.94
N ASN A 100 17.45 -5.23 8.79
CA ASN A 100 17.32 -6.46 9.57
C ASN A 100 17.73 -6.25 11.04
N TYR A 101 17.56 -7.27 11.88
CA TYR A 101 17.84 -7.19 13.31
C TYR A 101 19.32 -6.96 13.70
N ASP A 102 20.25 -7.14 12.74
CA ASP A 102 21.68 -6.83 12.90
C ASP A 102 22.02 -5.39 12.47
N SER A 103 21.00 -4.56 12.21
CA SER A 103 21.14 -3.18 11.70
C SER A 103 21.85 -3.12 10.35
N ILE A 104 21.61 -4.13 9.49
CA ILE A 104 22.05 -4.11 8.10
C ILE A 104 20.86 -3.73 7.23
N ALA A 105 21.05 -2.72 6.36
CA ALA A 105 20.05 -2.30 5.40
C ALA A 105 19.64 -3.48 4.48
N VAL A 106 18.35 -3.63 4.25
CA VAL A 106 17.79 -4.66 3.39
C VAL A 106 16.91 -4.01 2.31
N PRO A 107 17.01 -4.43 1.03
CA PRO A 107 16.14 -3.91 -0.03
C PRO A 107 14.67 -4.16 0.28
N SER A 108 13.84 -3.14 0.09
CA SER A 108 12.40 -3.27 0.16
C SER A 108 11.82 -3.74 -1.17
N ILE A 109 10.58 -4.23 -1.14
CA ILE A 109 9.82 -4.55 -2.35
C ILE A 109 9.66 -3.31 -3.24
N LEU A 110 9.59 -2.11 -2.69
CA LEU A 110 9.52 -0.88 -3.47
C LEU A 110 10.81 -0.67 -4.25
N GLU A 111 11.97 -0.81 -3.61
CA GLU A 111 13.28 -0.72 -4.26
C GLU A 111 13.45 -1.81 -5.33
N ILE A 112 13.06 -3.06 -5.02
CA ILE A 112 13.12 -4.19 -5.97
C ILE A 112 12.22 -3.96 -7.19
N MET A 113 11.02 -3.41 -7.00
CA MET A 113 10.11 -3.11 -8.11
C MET A 113 10.62 -1.94 -8.97
N SER A 114 11.23 -0.93 -8.34
CA SER A 114 11.92 0.13 -9.07
C SER A 114 13.07 -0.41 -9.92
N ASP A 115 13.89 -1.33 -9.38
CA ASP A 115 14.96 -1.99 -10.13
C ASP A 115 14.45 -2.87 -11.29
N LYS A 116 13.22 -3.38 -11.18
CA LYS A 116 12.48 -4.04 -12.28
C LYS A 116 11.88 -3.05 -13.30
N GLY A 117 12.17 -1.76 -13.18
CA GLY A 117 11.71 -0.70 -14.08
C GLY A 117 10.25 -0.28 -13.88
N LYS A 118 9.63 -0.67 -12.77
CA LYS A 118 8.28 -0.24 -12.40
C LYS A 118 8.32 1.15 -11.77
N LYS A 119 7.27 1.93 -11.97
CA LYS A 119 7.07 3.16 -11.19
C LYS A 119 6.71 2.82 -9.75
N THR A 120 7.01 3.68 -8.80
CA THR A 120 6.77 3.40 -7.38
C THR A 120 6.14 4.58 -6.63
N GLY A 121 5.26 4.28 -5.68
CA GLY A 121 4.60 5.32 -4.91
C GLY A 121 4.20 4.92 -3.49
N VAL A 122 4.07 5.92 -2.64
CA VAL A 122 3.51 5.83 -1.29
C VAL A 122 2.44 6.89 -1.06
N VAL A 123 1.31 6.49 -0.49
CA VAL A 123 0.18 7.39 -0.14
C VAL A 123 -0.25 7.10 1.29
N VAL A 124 -0.23 8.10 2.17
CA VAL A 124 -0.55 7.92 3.59
C VAL A 124 -1.39 9.07 4.14
N THR A 125 -2.06 8.85 5.27
CA THR A 125 -2.75 9.93 6.02
C THR A 125 -1.95 10.43 7.22
N SER A 126 -0.83 9.79 7.55
CA SER A 126 0.13 10.25 8.56
C SER A 126 1.24 11.13 7.96
N TYR A 127 2.36 11.25 8.67
CA TYR A 127 3.61 11.69 8.07
C TYR A 127 4.02 10.75 6.95
N ALA A 128 4.49 11.29 5.83
CA ALA A 128 5.18 10.50 4.81
C ALA A 128 6.41 9.78 5.38
N THR A 129 7.04 10.36 6.40
CA THR A 129 8.17 9.77 7.13
C THR A 129 7.76 8.95 8.36
N HIS A 130 6.47 8.63 8.53
CA HIS A 130 6.02 7.73 9.59
C HIS A 130 6.54 6.31 9.34
N ALA A 131 6.46 5.45 10.36
CA ALA A 131 7.16 4.18 10.37
C ALA A 131 6.80 3.24 9.20
N THR A 132 5.51 3.10 8.89
CA THR A 132 5.04 2.23 7.81
C THR A 132 5.55 2.69 6.43
N PRO A 133 5.30 3.94 5.96
CA PRO A 133 5.86 4.39 4.69
C PRO A 133 7.39 4.44 4.68
N ALA A 134 8.01 4.84 5.79
CA ALA A 134 9.46 4.88 5.89
C ALA A 134 10.11 3.51 5.69
N SER A 135 9.46 2.43 6.14
CA SER A 135 9.98 1.05 5.99
C SER A 135 10.16 0.60 4.54
N PHE A 136 9.49 1.25 3.58
CA PHE A 136 9.63 0.95 2.15
C PHE A 136 10.74 1.74 1.46
N ILE A 137 11.27 2.79 2.07
CA ILE A 137 12.15 3.77 1.39
C ILE A 137 13.44 4.05 2.18
N ALA A 138 13.32 4.26 3.49
CA ALA A 138 14.41 4.69 4.36
C ALA A 138 15.13 3.52 5.04
N LYS A 139 16.34 3.76 5.54
CA LYS A 139 17.15 2.80 6.30
C LYS A 139 17.61 3.44 7.59
N ASN A 140 16.95 3.12 8.71
CA ASN A 140 17.24 3.78 9.98
C ASN A 140 17.09 2.86 11.19
N ILE A 141 17.97 3.01 12.18
CA ILE A 141 17.87 2.28 13.44
C ILE A 141 16.69 2.71 14.31
N SER A 142 16.08 3.86 14.01
CA SER A 142 15.01 4.45 14.82
C SER A 142 13.97 5.14 13.94
N ARG A 143 12.70 4.75 14.12
CA ARG A 143 11.52 5.39 13.51
C ARG A 143 11.32 6.86 13.89
N ASN A 144 12.01 7.34 14.94
CA ASN A 144 11.89 8.72 15.42
C ASN A 144 12.84 9.69 14.70
N ASN A 145 13.72 9.18 13.85
CA ASN A 145 14.72 9.94 13.09
C ASN A 145 14.06 10.57 11.84
N TYR A 146 13.01 11.37 12.05
CA TYR A 146 12.15 11.88 10.97
C TYR A 146 12.89 12.74 9.94
N GLU A 147 13.89 13.51 10.38
CA GLU A 147 14.70 14.34 9.48
C GLU A 147 15.67 13.47 8.66
N GLU A 148 16.33 12.48 9.26
CA GLU A 148 17.15 11.53 8.49
C GLU A 148 16.28 10.73 7.50
N ILE A 149 15.11 10.24 7.94
CA ILE A 149 14.16 9.55 7.07
C ILE A 149 13.70 10.46 5.91
N ALA A 150 13.42 11.74 6.16
CA ALA A 150 13.08 12.68 5.08
C ALA A 150 14.23 12.85 4.08
N SER A 151 15.48 12.75 4.55
CA SER A 151 16.67 12.82 3.69
C SER A 151 16.74 11.59 2.77
N ASP A 152 16.51 10.38 3.31
CA ASP A 152 16.43 9.15 2.51
C ASP A 152 15.36 9.25 1.40
N PHE A 153 14.20 9.84 1.69
CA PHE A 153 13.17 10.09 0.67
C PHE A 153 13.63 11.07 -0.42
N SER A 154 14.33 12.14 -0.02
CA SER A 154 14.82 13.18 -0.95
C SER A 154 15.95 12.68 -1.85
N GLU A 155 16.76 11.74 -1.36
CA GLU A 155 17.95 11.22 -2.03
C GLU A 155 17.64 9.96 -2.87
N SER A 156 16.53 9.27 -2.58
CA SER A 156 16.16 8.04 -3.27
C SER A 156 15.78 8.29 -4.74
N ASP A 157 16.44 7.55 -5.63
CA ASP A 157 16.05 7.44 -7.03
C ASP A 157 14.95 6.39 -7.25
N LYS A 158 14.59 5.61 -6.21
CA LYS A 158 13.68 4.46 -6.26
C LYS A 158 12.21 4.79 -6.02
N ILE A 159 11.88 6.05 -5.74
CA ILE A 159 10.52 6.54 -5.49
C ILE A 159 10.12 7.62 -6.50
N ASP A 160 8.89 7.55 -7.01
CA ASP A 160 8.33 8.51 -7.97
C ASP A 160 7.18 9.33 -7.39
N VAL A 161 6.36 8.75 -6.50
CA VAL A 161 5.19 9.44 -5.91
C VAL A 161 5.21 9.35 -4.39
N VAL A 162 5.08 10.49 -3.72
CA VAL A 162 4.93 10.57 -2.26
C VAL A 162 3.77 11.51 -1.96
N ILE A 163 2.70 11.01 -1.33
CA ILE A 163 1.55 11.82 -0.93
C ILE A 163 1.24 11.58 0.55
N GLY A 164 1.22 12.64 1.36
CA GLY A 164 0.87 12.54 2.78
C GLY A 164 1.02 13.86 3.53
N GLY A 165 1.19 13.78 4.86
CA GLY A 165 1.57 14.91 5.71
C GLY A 165 3.06 14.95 6.04
N GLY A 166 3.44 15.78 7.00
CA GLY A 166 4.79 15.85 7.55
C GLY A 166 5.73 16.80 6.83
N ARG A 167 5.20 17.83 6.15
CA ARG A 167 5.99 18.85 5.44
C ARG A 167 7.13 19.43 6.26
N LYS A 168 6.91 19.59 7.58
CA LYS A 168 7.92 20.12 8.51
C LYS A 168 9.23 19.31 8.54
N HIS A 169 9.18 17.99 8.31
CA HIS A 169 10.38 17.14 8.30
C HIS A 169 11.26 17.38 7.06
N PHE A 170 10.70 18.01 6.03
CA PHE A 170 11.39 18.33 4.78
C PHE A 170 11.87 19.78 4.73
N ASN A 171 11.14 20.74 5.30
CA ASN A 171 11.46 22.18 5.16
C ASN A 171 11.61 22.99 6.45
N LYS A 172 11.35 22.40 7.62
CA LYS A 172 11.52 23.04 8.95
C LYS A 172 12.51 22.25 9.80
N ARG A 173 13.61 21.87 9.17
CA ARG A 173 14.62 20.97 9.72
C ARG A 173 15.59 21.68 10.64
N SER A 174 16.19 20.92 11.56
CA SER A 174 17.20 21.42 12.51
C SER A 174 18.48 21.94 11.82
N ASP A 175 18.82 21.38 10.65
CA ASP A 175 19.95 21.77 9.82
C ASP A 175 19.68 22.98 8.89
N ASN A 176 18.44 23.50 8.89
CA ASN A 176 17.96 24.57 8.00
C ASN A 176 18.01 24.24 6.50
N ILE A 177 18.12 22.96 6.12
CA ILE A 177 18.04 22.53 4.73
C ILE A 177 16.56 22.47 4.31
N ASN A 178 16.25 22.89 3.08
CA ASN A 178 14.94 22.69 2.48
C ASN A 178 15.02 21.54 1.46
N LEU A 179 14.62 20.34 1.88
CA LEU A 179 14.59 19.16 1.02
C LEU A 179 13.54 19.27 -0.08
N ILE A 180 12.47 20.05 0.11
CA ILE A 180 11.46 20.26 -0.95
C ILE A 180 12.10 20.98 -2.15
N GLU A 181 12.87 22.04 -1.89
CA GLU A 181 13.62 22.76 -2.93
C GLU A 181 14.68 21.87 -3.61
N THR A 182 15.32 21.00 -2.83
CA THR A 182 16.27 19.99 -3.34
C THR A 182 15.57 19.01 -4.28
N MET A 183 14.43 18.45 -3.87
CA MET A 183 13.63 17.54 -4.70
C MET A 183 13.11 18.24 -5.96
N GLN A 184 12.64 19.49 -5.86
CA GLN A 184 12.21 20.27 -7.03
C GLN A 184 13.36 20.50 -8.02
N SER A 185 14.56 20.78 -7.52
CA SER A 185 15.76 20.91 -8.36
C SER A 185 16.13 19.60 -9.04
N ASN A 186 15.78 18.46 -8.43
CA ASN A 186 15.92 17.11 -8.97
C ASN A 186 14.70 16.64 -9.79
N GLY A 187 13.86 17.57 -10.25
CA GLY A 187 12.78 17.29 -11.19
C GLY A 187 11.44 16.88 -10.57
N TRP A 188 11.31 16.89 -9.24
CA TRP A 188 10.02 16.63 -8.59
C TRP A 188 9.06 17.80 -8.77
N ARG A 189 7.80 17.49 -9.05
CA ARG A 189 6.71 18.46 -8.96
C ARG A 189 6.11 18.42 -7.56
N TYR A 190 6.13 19.56 -6.87
CA TYR A 190 5.67 19.69 -5.49
C TYR A 190 4.32 20.40 -5.40
N TYR A 191 3.43 19.91 -4.53
CA TYR A 191 2.18 20.54 -4.11
C TYR A 191 1.97 20.40 -2.61
N ASP A 192 1.23 21.34 -2.02
CA ASP A 192 0.78 21.29 -0.62
C ASP A 192 -0.74 21.04 -0.48
N THR A 193 -1.37 20.57 -1.55
CA THR A 193 -2.81 20.27 -1.65
C THR A 193 -3.04 19.20 -2.71
N LEU A 194 -4.27 18.71 -2.84
CA LEU A 194 -4.71 17.80 -3.92
C LEU A 194 -5.39 18.54 -5.10
N ILE A 195 -5.34 19.87 -5.13
CA ILE A 195 -6.00 20.69 -6.13
C ILE A 195 -5.08 20.94 -7.34
N ASN A 196 -5.61 20.76 -8.55
CA ASN A 196 -4.94 21.05 -9.83
C ASN A 196 -3.58 20.32 -10.00
N ILE A 197 -3.54 19.04 -9.61
CA ILE A 197 -2.34 18.22 -9.70
C ILE A 197 -2.07 17.81 -11.14
N ASP A 198 -0.87 18.13 -11.62
CA ASP A 198 -0.37 17.61 -12.88
C ASP A 198 0.09 16.16 -12.71
N THR A 199 -0.83 15.24 -12.92
CA THR A 199 -0.55 13.80 -12.87
C THR A 199 0.38 13.31 -13.99
N SER A 200 0.75 14.15 -14.97
CA SER A 200 1.72 13.77 -16.01
C SER A 200 3.19 13.97 -15.62
N ALA A 201 3.46 14.58 -14.46
CA ALA A 201 4.82 14.74 -13.94
C ALA A 201 5.52 13.38 -13.73
N ASP A 202 6.81 13.31 -14.03
CA ASP A 202 7.57 12.06 -13.83
C ASP A 202 7.66 11.68 -12.34
N LYS A 203 7.93 12.67 -11.49
CA LYS A 203 7.96 12.55 -10.02
C LYS A 203 7.07 13.58 -9.34
N LEU A 204 6.35 13.16 -8.31
CA LEU A 204 5.30 13.92 -7.64
C LEU A 204 5.43 13.85 -6.11
N LEU A 205 5.61 15.01 -5.48
CA LEU A 205 5.64 15.17 -4.03
C LEU A 205 4.44 16.01 -3.59
N ILE A 206 3.59 15.44 -2.74
CA ILE A 206 2.46 16.16 -2.15
C ILE A 206 2.51 16.04 -0.63
N LEU A 207 2.78 17.16 0.05
CA LEU A 207 2.83 17.24 1.51
C LEU A 207 1.78 18.23 2.00
N ALA A 208 0.58 17.72 2.29
CA ALA A 208 -0.62 18.53 2.47
C ALA A 208 -0.81 19.11 3.89
N ASP A 209 0.03 18.71 4.85
CA ASP A 209 0.06 19.27 6.20
C ASP A 209 1.50 19.30 6.74
N ASP A 210 1.81 20.25 7.61
CA ASP A 210 3.07 20.25 8.37
C ASP A 210 3.12 19.06 9.33
N ASN A 211 1.96 18.64 9.84
CA ASN A 211 1.80 17.56 10.79
C ASN A 211 1.29 16.27 10.10
N HIS A 212 0.84 15.29 10.89
CA HIS A 212 -0.05 14.25 10.36
C HIS A 212 -1.28 14.95 9.78
N LEU A 213 -1.93 14.36 8.77
CA LEU A 213 -3.19 14.94 8.32
C LEU A 213 -4.22 14.91 9.45
N PRO A 214 -5.22 15.79 9.44
CA PRO A 214 -6.32 15.73 10.39
C PRO A 214 -7.08 14.37 10.33
N PRO A 215 -7.83 14.00 11.39
CA PRO A 215 -8.75 12.86 11.36
C PRO A 215 -9.74 12.90 10.20
N TYR A 216 -10.31 11.76 9.79
CA TYR A 216 -11.22 11.65 8.63
C TYR A 216 -12.36 12.67 8.68
N SER A 217 -12.92 12.90 9.87
CA SER A 217 -13.98 13.88 10.11
C SER A 217 -13.63 15.33 9.71
N GLN A 218 -12.34 15.64 9.55
CA GLN A 218 -11.83 16.95 9.16
C GLN A 218 -11.16 16.92 7.78
N ARG A 219 -10.36 15.90 7.47
CA ARG A 219 -9.66 15.83 6.17
C ARG A 219 -10.56 15.38 5.00
N GLY A 220 -11.72 14.78 5.28
CA GLY A 220 -12.62 14.25 4.26
C GLY A 220 -11.98 13.11 3.45
N ASP A 221 -12.38 12.98 2.18
CA ASP A 221 -11.96 11.90 1.28
C ASP A 221 -10.53 12.07 0.72
N PHE A 222 -9.61 12.63 1.52
CA PHE A 222 -8.21 12.84 1.13
C PHE A 222 -7.54 11.54 0.66
N LEU A 223 -7.70 10.42 1.40
CA LEU A 223 -7.00 9.17 1.07
C LEU A 223 -7.51 8.54 -0.25
N PRO A 224 -8.83 8.46 -0.50
CA PRO A 224 -9.38 8.08 -1.81
C PRO A 224 -8.91 8.99 -2.96
N ASP A 225 -8.88 10.31 -2.75
CA ASP A 225 -8.48 11.29 -3.77
C ASP A 225 -6.98 11.22 -4.07
N ALA A 226 -6.14 11.16 -3.03
CA ALA A 226 -4.70 10.97 -3.14
C ALA A 226 -4.36 9.65 -3.84
N THR A 227 -5.08 8.58 -3.51
CA THR A 227 -4.95 7.28 -4.18
C THR A 227 -5.29 7.38 -5.67
N SER A 228 -6.38 8.07 -6.02
CA SER A 228 -6.76 8.30 -7.42
C SER A 228 -5.71 9.11 -8.19
N ILE A 229 -5.08 10.10 -7.55
CA ILE A 229 -3.98 10.90 -8.12
C ILE A 229 -2.75 10.01 -8.36
N ALA A 230 -2.33 9.21 -7.37
CA ALA A 230 -1.19 8.31 -7.49
C ALA A 230 -1.41 7.27 -8.60
N LEU A 231 -2.57 6.62 -8.65
CA LEU A 231 -2.91 5.64 -9.69
C LEU A 231 -2.85 6.24 -11.10
N LYS A 232 -3.23 7.51 -11.27
CA LYS A 232 -3.11 8.21 -12.57
C LYS A 232 -1.66 8.50 -12.93
N ASN A 233 -0.85 8.95 -11.98
CA ASN A 233 0.55 9.33 -12.20
C ASN A 233 1.49 8.13 -12.43
N LEU A 234 1.26 7.04 -11.70
CA LEU A 234 2.11 5.85 -11.74
C LEU A 234 1.88 4.98 -12.99
N LYS A 235 0.83 5.25 -13.76
CA LYS A 235 0.53 4.50 -14.98
C LYS A 235 1.68 4.62 -15.99
N ASN A 236 2.28 3.49 -16.33
CA ASN A 236 3.38 3.35 -17.28
C ASN A 236 3.30 1.97 -17.99
N GLU A 237 4.21 1.71 -18.94
CA GLU A 237 4.25 0.46 -19.70
C GLU A 237 4.72 -0.76 -18.88
N ASN A 238 5.59 -0.53 -17.89
CA ASN A 238 6.16 -1.60 -17.04
C ASN A 238 5.28 -1.94 -15.82
N GLY A 239 4.20 -1.19 -15.60
CA GLY A 239 3.40 -1.20 -14.39
C GLY A 239 4.11 -0.54 -13.18
N PHE A 240 3.45 -0.61 -12.02
CA PHE A 240 3.89 0.10 -10.83
C PHE A 240 3.73 -0.72 -9.54
N PHE A 241 4.43 -0.29 -8.50
CA PHE A 241 4.18 -0.69 -7.12
C PHE A 241 3.67 0.52 -6.33
N LEU A 242 2.54 0.37 -5.64
CA LEU A 242 1.95 1.43 -4.83
C LEU A 242 1.61 0.90 -3.44
N MET A 243 2.17 1.53 -2.41
CA MET A 243 1.77 1.30 -1.02
C MET A 243 0.83 2.41 -0.55
N ILE A 244 -0.32 2.05 0.00
CA ILE A 244 -1.32 2.97 0.54
C ILE A 244 -1.58 2.64 2.00
N GLU A 245 -1.60 3.64 2.87
CA GLU A 245 -1.83 3.45 4.29
C GLU A 245 -3.06 4.20 4.80
N GLY A 246 -3.99 3.46 5.41
CA GLY A 246 -5.00 4.00 6.32
C GLY A 246 -4.38 4.23 7.69
N SER A 247 -3.53 5.25 7.82
CA SER A 247 -2.57 5.38 8.93
C SER A 247 -3.19 5.64 10.30
N GLN A 248 -4.40 6.19 10.36
CA GLN A 248 -4.97 6.71 11.62
C GLN A 248 -5.99 5.76 12.27
N ILE A 249 -6.22 4.56 11.71
CA ILE A 249 -6.97 3.47 12.36
C ILE A 249 -6.31 3.11 13.70
N ASP A 250 -4.98 2.97 13.68
CA ASP A 250 -4.14 2.78 14.85
C ASP A 250 -4.27 3.91 15.87
N PHE A 251 -4.21 5.16 15.41
CA PHE A 251 -4.31 6.34 16.28
C PHE A 251 -5.65 6.39 17.02
N ALA A 252 -6.74 6.04 16.33
CA ALA A 252 -8.06 5.93 16.94
C ALA A 252 -8.11 4.84 18.01
N CYS A 253 -7.46 3.70 17.77
CA CYS A 253 -7.42 2.59 18.72
C CYS A 253 -6.53 2.91 19.94
N HIS A 254 -5.39 3.57 19.75
CA HIS A 254 -4.58 4.11 20.85
C HIS A 254 -5.36 5.09 21.72
N ALA A 255 -6.16 5.96 21.09
CA ALA A 255 -7.04 6.91 21.76
C ALA A 255 -8.27 6.26 22.42
N LYS A 256 -8.54 4.97 22.12
CA LYS A 256 -9.74 4.24 22.52
C LYS A 256 -11.03 4.94 22.09
N ASP A 257 -11.01 5.56 20.91
CA ASP A 257 -12.13 6.34 20.37
C ASP A 257 -12.83 5.57 19.27
N SER A 258 -14.01 5.04 19.60
CA SER A 258 -14.85 4.26 18.69
C SER A 258 -15.35 5.09 17.50
N THR A 259 -15.67 6.37 17.70
CA THR A 259 -16.21 7.22 16.61
C THR A 259 -15.09 7.53 15.62
N TYR A 260 -13.92 7.85 16.15
CA TYR A 260 -12.73 8.04 15.35
C TYR A 260 -12.38 6.77 14.57
N LEU A 261 -12.37 5.60 15.22
CA LEU A 261 -12.07 4.33 14.58
C LEU A 261 -13.03 4.03 13.41
N ILE A 262 -14.34 4.14 13.63
CA ILE A 262 -15.32 3.86 12.57
C ILE A 262 -15.16 4.83 11.39
N ASN A 263 -14.84 6.09 11.66
CA ASN A 263 -14.60 7.09 10.62
C ASN A 263 -13.33 6.77 9.80
N GLU A 264 -12.24 6.37 10.44
CA GLU A 264 -11.01 5.93 9.77
C GLU A 264 -11.20 4.66 8.96
N MET A 265 -11.98 3.69 9.49
CA MET A 265 -12.35 2.49 8.75
C MET A 265 -13.22 2.79 7.52
N LYS A 266 -14.11 3.79 7.58
CA LYS A 266 -14.88 4.26 6.41
C LYS A 266 -13.98 4.86 5.34
N ASP A 267 -13.01 5.68 5.73
CA ASP A 267 -12.03 6.27 4.80
C ASP A 267 -11.22 5.18 4.08
N PHE A 268 -10.71 4.21 4.83
CA PHE A 268 -9.95 3.10 4.27
C PHE A 268 -10.82 2.19 3.38
N ASN A 269 -12.06 1.91 3.77
CA ASN A 269 -13.02 1.19 2.94
C ASN A 269 -13.31 1.90 1.60
N ASN A 270 -13.47 3.23 1.61
CA ASN A 270 -13.65 4.02 0.39
C ASN A 270 -12.41 3.94 -0.50
N THR A 271 -11.23 4.00 0.10
CA THR A 271 -9.94 3.85 -0.59
C THR A 271 -9.79 2.48 -1.26
N ILE A 272 -10.14 1.40 -0.54
CA ILE A 272 -10.14 0.04 -1.10
C ILE A 272 -11.11 -0.04 -2.29
N ASN A 273 -12.28 0.61 -2.24
CA ASN A 273 -13.20 0.64 -3.37
C ASN A 273 -12.59 1.31 -4.61
N VAL A 274 -11.90 2.45 -4.44
CA VAL A 274 -11.16 3.11 -5.54
C VAL A 274 -10.14 2.17 -6.17
N VAL A 275 -9.39 1.43 -5.34
CA VAL A 275 -8.39 0.48 -5.84
C VAL A 275 -9.02 -0.73 -6.54
N LEU A 276 -10.10 -1.29 -6.00
CA LEU A 276 -10.81 -2.41 -6.63
C LEU A 276 -11.43 -1.99 -7.97
N ASP A 277 -11.95 -0.77 -8.07
CA ASP A 277 -12.46 -0.22 -9.33
C ASP A 277 -11.32 -0.02 -10.35
N PHE A 278 -10.15 0.42 -9.91
CA PHE A 278 -8.96 0.45 -10.76
C PHE A 278 -8.58 -0.96 -11.24
N ALA A 279 -8.48 -1.93 -10.33
CA ALA A 279 -8.05 -3.30 -10.66
C ALA A 279 -9.02 -4.01 -11.62
N ARG A 280 -10.34 -3.79 -11.48
CA ARG A 280 -11.35 -4.31 -12.43
C ARG A 280 -11.15 -3.78 -13.85
N ASN A 281 -10.69 -2.54 -13.99
CA ASN A 281 -10.42 -1.91 -15.29
C ASN A 281 -8.99 -2.14 -15.80
N ASN A 282 -8.12 -2.74 -14.98
CA ASN A 282 -6.71 -3.01 -15.29
C ASN A 282 -6.38 -4.43 -14.81
N PRO A 283 -6.77 -5.48 -15.55
CA PRO A 283 -6.80 -6.87 -15.05
C PRO A 283 -5.43 -7.45 -14.65
N ASN A 284 -4.32 -6.87 -15.13
CA ASN A 284 -2.95 -7.23 -14.72
C ASN A 284 -2.55 -6.53 -13.40
N THR A 285 -3.48 -6.44 -12.45
CA THR A 285 -3.28 -5.76 -11.16
C THR A 285 -3.49 -6.76 -10.02
N LEU A 286 -2.50 -6.89 -9.15
CA LEU A 286 -2.61 -7.56 -7.86
C LEU A 286 -2.92 -6.51 -6.80
N VAL A 287 -4.00 -6.73 -6.04
CA VAL A 287 -4.37 -5.91 -4.88
C VAL A 287 -4.23 -6.77 -3.63
N VAL A 288 -3.47 -6.30 -2.65
CA VAL A 288 -3.29 -6.93 -1.34
C VAL A 288 -3.68 -5.92 -0.27
N VAL A 289 -4.59 -6.29 0.64
CA VAL A 289 -4.97 -5.48 1.80
C VAL A 289 -4.59 -6.24 3.07
N THR A 290 -3.83 -5.62 3.96
CA THR A 290 -3.44 -6.21 5.25
C THR A 290 -3.32 -5.12 6.32
N ALA A 291 -2.82 -5.50 7.49
CA ALA A 291 -2.31 -4.58 8.50
C ALA A 291 -0.88 -4.96 8.90
N ASP A 292 -0.24 -4.08 9.65
CA ASP A 292 1.07 -4.28 10.27
C ASP A 292 0.97 -4.93 11.66
N HIS A 293 -0.09 -4.64 12.41
CA HIS A 293 -0.49 -5.27 13.68
C HIS A 293 -1.97 -5.01 14.01
N GLU A 294 -2.42 -5.50 15.18
CA GLU A 294 -3.68 -5.07 15.79
C GLU A 294 -3.40 -4.01 16.86
N THR A 295 -4.30 -3.04 16.99
CA THR A 295 -4.23 -2.03 18.05
C THR A 295 -5.48 -1.99 18.92
N GLY A 296 -5.25 -1.94 20.24
CA GLY A 296 -6.28 -1.72 21.24
C GLY A 296 -6.78 -2.98 21.95
N GLY A 297 -6.44 -4.18 21.45
CA GLY A 297 -7.07 -5.42 21.93
C GLY A 297 -8.58 -5.31 21.85
N LEU A 298 -9.06 -4.85 20.68
CA LEU A 298 -10.43 -4.46 20.45
C LEU A 298 -11.35 -5.68 20.52
N THR A 299 -12.44 -5.52 21.26
CA THR A 299 -13.52 -6.50 21.37
C THR A 299 -14.84 -5.80 21.09
N ILE A 300 -15.77 -6.53 20.47
CA ILE A 300 -17.13 -6.07 20.25
C ILE A 300 -18.02 -6.86 21.20
N ILE A 301 -18.68 -6.16 22.12
CA ILE A 301 -19.45 -6.78 23.20
C ILE A 301 -20.86 -6.18 23.27
N ASP A 302 -21.80 -6.91 23.85
CA ASP A 302 -23.05 -6.33 24.36
C ASP A 302 -22.96 -6.28 25.89
N PRO A 303 -22.70 -5.10 26.50
CA PRO A 303 -22.56 -4.99 27.94
C PRO A 303 -23.85 -5.29 28.70
N ASP A 304 -25.01 -5.21 28.04
CA ASP A 304 -26.30 -5.52 28.65
C ASP A 304 -26.66 -7.02 28.55
N GLU A 305 -25.87 -7.82 27.81
CA GLU A 305 -26.15 -9.24 27.53
C GLU A 305 -27.54 -9.48 26.90
N ARG A 306 -28.09 -8.46 26.22
CA ARG A 306 -29.42 -8.51 25.58
C ARG A 306 -29.37 -8.89 24.10
N TYR A 307 -28.17 -8.97 23.54
CA TYR A 307 -27.88 -9.23 22.13
C TYR A 307 -28.50 -8.20 21.17
N THR A 308 -28.78 -6.99 21.66
CA THR A 308 -29.46 -5.92 20.89
C THR A 308 -28.56 -4.76 20.52
N ASN A 309 -27.47 -4.56 21.25
CA ASN A 309 -26.56 -3.44 21.04
C ASN A 309 -25.11 -3.95 20.98
N THR A 310 -24.29 -3.32 20.16
CA THR A 310 -22.86 -3.61 20.09
C THR A 310 -22.06 -2.40 20.57
N TYR A 311 -21.07 -2.66 21.43
CA TYR A 311 -20.15 -1.69 21.98
C TYR A 311 -18.71 -2.10 21.66
N LEU A 312 -17.89 -1.12 21.29
CA LEU A 312 -16.45 -1.32 21.05
C LEU A 312 -15.69 -1.12 22.36
N ASN A 313 -15.03 -2.17 22.84
CA ASN A 313 -14.25 -2.16 24.07
C ASN A 313 -12.75 -2.37 23.79
N PHE A 314 -11.93 -1.44 24.27
CA PHE A 314 -10.47 -1.43 24.08
C PHE A 314 -9.75 -1.88 25.36
N SER A 315 -9.20 -3.09 25.33
CA SER A 315 -8.48 -3.70 26.45
C SER A 315 -7.18 -2.98 26.79
N THR A 316 -6.55 -2.32 25.81
CA THR A 316 -5.28 -1.60 25.97
C THR A 316 -5.28 -0.34 25.10
N GLY A 317 -4.37 0.60 25.39
CA GLY A 317 -4.05 1.73 24.50
C GLY A 317 -2.75 1.48 23.74
N SER A 318 -2.43 0.21 23.46
CA SER A 318 -1.20 -0.25 22.79
C SER A 318 -1.57 -1.35 21.80
N HIS A 319 -0.58 -1.90 21.10
CA HIS A 319 -0.80 -2.98 20.15
C HIS A 319 -1.08 -4.30 20.86
N SER A 320 -1.64 -5.28 20.14
CA SER A 320 -1.82 -6.65 20.63
C SER A 320 -1.26 -7.68 19.64
N PRO A 321 -1.03 -8.93 20.08
CA PRO A 321 -0.42 -9.98 19.25
C PRO A 321 -1.46 -10.71 18.38
N LEU A 322 -2.65 -10.13 18.16
CA LEU A 322 -3.66 -10.74 17.28
C LEU A 322 -3.11 -10.82 15.86
N MET A 323 -3.35 -11.95 15.20
CA MET A 323 -3.11 -12.04 13.75
C MET A 323 -3.97 -11.01 13.03
N VAL A 324 -3.46 -10.51 11.92
CA VAL A 324 -4.18 -9.57 11.06
C VAL A 324 -4.63 -10.29 9.79
N PRO A 325 -5.75 -9.91 9.17
CA PRO A 325 -6.16 -10.52 7.92
C PRO A 325 -5.29 -10.04 6.76
N VAL A 326 -5.15 -10.89 5.74
CA VAL A 326 -4.74 -10.48 4.40
C VAL A 326 -5.87 -10.79 3.42
N PHE A 327 -6.25 -9.81 2.61
CA PHE A 327 -7.21 -9.97 1.52
C PHE A 327 -6.49 -9.76 0.20
N ALA A 328 -6.77 -10.61 -0.79
CA ALA A 328 -6.11 -10.53 -2.09
C ALA A 328 -7.10 -10.63 -3.26
N TYR A 329 -6.85 -9.83 -4.31
CA TYR A 329 -7.62 -9.79 -5.54
C TYR A 329 -6.67 -9.68 -6.75
N GLY A 330 -6.97 -10.38 -7.83
CA GLY A 330 -6.16 -10.39 -9.05
C GLY A 330 -5.42 -11.72 -9.26
N HIS A 331 -4.54 -11.76 -10.26
CA HIS A 331 -3.74 -12.96 -10.56
C HIS A 331 -2.76 -13.27 -9.41
N GLY A 332 -2.71 -14.54 -8.98
CA GLY A 332 -1.87 -15.00 -7.87
C GLY A 332 -2.43 -14.70 -6.48
N ALA A 333 -3.66 -14.16 -6.38
CA ALA A 333 -4.29 -13.85 -5.09
C ALA A 333 -4.45 -15.09 -4.19
N GLU A 334 -4.64 -16.27 -4.77
CA GLU A 334 -4.77 -17.55 -4.05
C GLU A 334 -3.57 -17.89 -3.15
N ASN A 335 -2.40 -17.33 -3.46
CA ASN A 335 -1.16 -17.54 -2.69
C ASN A 335 -1.18 -16.84 -1.32
N PHE A 336 -2.15 -15.95 -1.07
CA PHE A 336 -2.34 -15.29 0.23
C PHE A 336 -3.31 -16.01 1.16
N SER A 337 -3.76 -17.23 0.80
CA SER A 337 -4.65 -18.02 1.65
C SER A 337 -3.90 -18.75 2.78
N GLY A 338 -4.62 -19.11 3.85
CA GLY A 338 -4.04 -19.81 5.01
C GLY A 338 -3.46 -18.88 6.07
N ILE A 339 -2.53 -19.39 6.87
CA ILE A 339 -1.81 -18.62 7.90
C ILE A 339 -0.36 -18.44 7.43
N ILE A 340 0.03 -17.20 7.20
CA ILE A 340 1.38 -16.81 6.76
C ILE A 340 2.06 -15.93 7.81
N ASP A 341 3.35 -15.66 7.62
CA ASP A 341 4.08 -14.64 8.34
C ASP A 341 4.10 -13.32 7.55
N ASN A 342 4.20 -12.16 8.21
CA ASN A 342 4.28 -10.89 7.49
C ASN A 342 5.53 -10.76 6.61
N THR A 343 6.57 -11.58 6.87
CA THR A 343 7.73 -11.70 5.97
C THR A 343 7.43 -12.41 4.66
N ASP A 344 6.39 -13.25 4.61
CA ASP A 344 6.08 -14.05 3.41
C ASP A 344 5.39 -13.19 2.33
N ILE A 345 4.86 -12.03 2.69
CA ILE A 345 4.10 -11.15 1.78
C ILE A 345 4.95 -10.72 0.58
N ILE A 346 6.19 -10.27 0.83
CA ILE A 346 7.09 -9.87 -0.26
C ILE A 346 7.43 -11.05 -1.17
N ASP A 347 7.74 -12.21 -0.58
CA ASP A 347 8.12 -13.41 -1.34
C ASP A 347 6.99 -13.87 -2.25
N ILE A 348 5.76 -13.91 -1.71
CA ILE A 348 4.56 -14.22 -2.50
C ILE A 348 4.40 -13.23 -3.66
N ILE A 349 4.56 -11.92 -3.42
CA ILE A 349 4.44 -10.93 -4.51
C ILE A 349 5.54 -11.14 -5.56
N LEU A 350 6.78 -11.34 -5.14
CA LEU A 350 7.92 -11.51 -6.05
C LEU A 350 7.82 -12.79 -6.90
N ASP A 351 7.25 -13.86 -6.36
CA ASP A 351 7.00 -15.10 -7.10
C ASP A 351 5.97 -14.92 -8.23
N ILE A 352 5.05 -13.96 -8.08
CA ILE A 352 4.01 -13.63 -9.07
C ILE A 352 4.55 -12.63 -10.11
N VAL A 353 5.43 -11.71 -9.71
CA VAL A 353 5.94 -10.63 -10.56
C VAL A 353 7.23 -11.08 -11.29
N LYS A 354 7.04 -11.64 -12.48
CA LYS A 354 8.14 -11.99 -13.40
C LYS A 354 8.99 -10.78 -13.79
#